data_AF-A0A1N7KFP7-F1
#
_entry.id   AF-A0A1N7KFP7-F1
#
_cell.length_a   1.000
_cell.length_b   1.000
_cell.length_c   1.000
_cell.angle_alpha   90.00
_cell.angle_beta   90.00
_cell.angle_gamma   90.00
#
_symmetry.space_group_name_H-M   'P 1'
#
loop_
_entity.id
_entity.type
_entity.pdbx_description
1 polymer ?
#
loop_
_entity_poly.entity_id
_entity_poly.type
_entity_poly.pdbx_seq_one_letter_code
_entity_poly.pdbx_strand_id
1 'polypeptide(L)' 'MTEYREGDRSRAICSVCGHIVSTTFALRDVPFDAGIGVVPNVLAAVCDNCGGVVAIPAQSTNAIARAHEALRG' A
#
# COMPACT_ATOMS: atom_id res chain seq x y z
N MET A 1 -15.30 -11.25 -4.96
CA MET A 1 -13.94 -11.13 -4.39
C MET A 1 -13.38 -9.85 -4.97
N THR A 2 -13.17 -8.80 -4.16
CA THR A 2 -12.83 -7.46 -4.68
C THR A 2 -11.32 -7.36 -4.93
N GLU A 3 -10.90 -7.35 -6.19
CA GLU A 3 -9.52 -7.07 -6.61
C GLU A 3 -9.30 -5.56 -6.62
N TYR A 4 -8.32 -5.07 -5.86
CA TYR A 4 -7.88 -3.67 -5.94
C TYR A 4 -6.81 -3.54 -7.02
N ARG A 5 -6.90 -2.50 -7.83
CA ARG A 5 -5.97 -2.22 -8.94
C ARG A 5 -5.43 -0.80 -8.83
N GLU A 6 -4.33 -0.52 -9.51
CA GLU A 6 -3.83 0.85 -9.61
C GLU A 6 -4.88 1.78 -10.21
N GLY A 7 -5.01 2.97 -9.64
CA GLY A 7 -6.03 3.94 -10.01
C GLY A 7 -7.39 3.71 -9.35
N ASP A 8 -7.59 2.61 -8.63
CA ASP A 8 -8.80 2.39 -7.85
C ASP A 8 -8.91 3.46 -6.75
N ARG A 9 -10.12 3.96 -6.51
CA ARG A 9 -10.36 5.04 -5.54
C ARG A 9 -11.14 4.50 -4.36
N SER A 10 -10.67 4.85 -3.17
CA SER A 10 -11.30 4.50 -1.91
C SER A 10 -11.35 5.71 -0.97
N ARG A 11 -11.94 5.52 0.20
CA ARG A 11 -11.95 6.53 1.27
C ARG A 11 -11.42 5.89 2.54
N ALA A 12 -10.45 6.54 3.17
CA ALA A 12 -9.83 6.07 4.40
C ALA A 12 -9.59 7.24 5.35
N ILE A 13 -9.44 6.93 6.64
CA ILE A 13 -9.01 7.92 7.62
C ILE A 13 -7.50 8.09 7.45
N CYS A 14 -7.06 9.31 7.15
CA CYS A 14 -5.63 9.61 7.08
C CYS A 14 -5.12 10.00 8.46
N SER A 15 -4.16 9.25 9.00
CA SER A 15 -3.51 9.58 10.27
C SER A 15 -2.77 10.92 10.23
N VAL A 16 -2.36 11.39 9.05
CA VAL A 16 -1.71 12.70 8.87
C VAL A 16 -2.74 13.83 8.84
N CYS A 17 -3.84 13.68 8.10
CA CYS A 17 -4.86 14.72 7.98
C CYS A 17 -5.87 14.73 9.15
N GLY A 18 -5.99 13.63 9.89
CA GLY A 18 -6.91 13.50 11.03
C GLY A 18 -8.39 13.36 10.67
N HIS A 19 -8.71 13.13 9.39
CA HIS A 19 -10.09 12.98 8.91
C HIS A 19 -10.18 11.98 7.75
N ILE A 20 -11.41 11.65 7.34
CA ILE A 20 -11.68 10.78 6.19
C ILE A 20 -11.31 11.55 4.92
N VAL A 21 -10.37 11.00 4.16
CA VAL A 21 -9.89 11.54 2.90
C VAL A 21 -10.21 10.58 1.76
N SER A 22 -10.27 11.12 0.54
CA SER A 22 -10.18 10.30 -0.66
C SER A 22 -8.78 9.75 -0.80
N THR A 23 -8.71 8.51 -1.26
CA THR A 23 -7.44 7.82 -1.49
C THR A 23 -7.43 7.15 -2.84
N THR A 24 -6.30 7.22 -3.54
CA THR A 24 -6.08 6.50 -4.79
C THR A 24 -5.05 5.41 -4.57
N PHE A 25 -5.32 4.20 -5.04
CA PHE A 25 -4.35 3.11 -5.03
C PHE A 25 -3.27 3.38 -6.09
N ALA A 26 -2.02 3.44 -5.66
CA ALA A 26 -0.88 3.61 -6.54
C ALA A 26 0.27 2.70 -6.10
N LEU A 27 1.09 2.26 -7.06
CA LEU A 27 2.34 1.59 -6.74
C LEU A 27 3.32 2.59 -6.13
N ARG A 28 3.84 2.27 -4.96
CA ARG A 28 4.99 2.97 -4.36
C ARG A 28 6.06 2.02 -3.89
N ASP A 29 7.26 2.56 -3.88
CA ASP A 29 8.36 2.06 -3.09
C ASP A 29 8.06 2.29 -1.60
N VAL A 30 7.90 1.19 -0.84
CA VAL A 30 7.70 1.25 0.61
C VAL A 30 8.98 0.76 1.27
N PRO A 31 9.67 1.61 2.07
CA PRO A 31 10.79 1.16 2.87
C PRO A 31 10.28 0.26 3.99
N PHE A 32 10.92 -0.89 4.20
CA PHE A 32 10.66 -1.70 5.39
C PHE A 32 11.05 -0.92 6.65
N ASP A 33 10.17 -0.93 7.65
CA ASP A 33 10.40 -0.35 8.98
C ASP A 33 11.69 -0.88 9.66
N ALA A 34 12.12 -2.09 9.29
CA ALA A 34 13.34 -2.72 9.80
C ALA A 34 14.66 -2.19 9.18
N GLY A 35 14.62 -1.19 8.31
CA GLY A 35 15.81 -0.48 7.81
C GLY A 35 16.67 -1.21 6.78
N ILE A 36 16.27 -2.42 6.34
CA ILE A 36 17.00 -3.19 5.32
C ILE A 36 16.01 -3.68 4.26
N GLY A 37 15.82 -2.88 3.21
CA GLY A 37 15.02 -3.25 2.03
C GLY A 37 13.92 -2.25 1.68
N VAL A 38 13.90 -1.83 0.42
CA VAL A 38 12.78 -1.11 -0.19
C VAL A 38 12.01 -2.13 -1.02
N VAL A 39 10.69 -2.22 -0.85
CA VAL A 39 9.86 -3.05 -1.72
C VAL A 39 9.32 -2.15 -2.83
N PRO A 40 9.85 -2.27 -4.06
CA PRO A 40 9.28 -1.55 -5.19
C PRO A 40 7.94 -2.18 -5.58
N ASN A 41 7.05 -1.37 -6.17
CA ASN A 41 5.75 -1.82 -6.70
C ASN A 41 4.81 -2.42 -5.64
N VAL A 42 4.73 -1.82 -4.46
CA VAL A 42 3.68 -2.15 -3.48
C VAL A 42 2.46 -1.31 -3.78
N LEU A 43 1.33 -1.97 -4.06
CA LEU A 43 0.05 -1.29 -4.18
C LEU A 43 -0.33 -0.72 -2.81
N ALA A 44 -0.36 0.60 -2.72
CA ALA A 44 -0.66 1.31 -1.48
C ALA A 44 -1.79 2.31 -1.72
N ALA A 45 -2.69 2.45 -0.76
CA ALA A 45 -3.68 3.51 -0.74
C ALA A 45 -2.99 4.82 -0.34
N VAL A 46 -3.16 5.84 -1.18
CA VAL A 46 -2.50 7.14 -1.07
C VAL A 46 -3.53 8.19 -0.78
N CYS A 47 -3.30 9.03 0.23
CA CYS A 47 -4.12 10.21 0.46
C CYS A 47 -3.97 11.19 -0.70
N ASP A 48 -5.08 11.53 -1.36
CA ASP A 48 -5.07 12.52 -2.46
C ASP A 48 -4.77 13.95 -1.97
N ASN A 49 -4.91 14.20 -0.66
CA ASN A 49 -4.72 15.53 -0.07
C ASN A 49 -3.26 15.79 0.35
N CYS A 50 -2.63 14.86 1.06
CA CYS A 50 -1.26 15.03 1.57
C CYS A 50 -0.23 14.17 0.84
N GLY A 51 -0.67 13.26 -0.02
CA GLY A 51 0.21 12.32 -0.72
C GLY A 51 0.80 11.23 0.18
N GLY A 52 0.39 11.12 1.45
CA GLY A 52 0.86 10.08 2.38
C GLY A 52 0.27 8.70 2.09
N VAL A 53 1.03 7.63 2.36
CA VAL A 53 0.49 6.27 2.35
C VAL A 53 -0.39 6.09 3.59
N VAL A 54 -1.65 5.73 3.36
CA VAL A 54 -2.67 5.64 4.42
C VAL A 54 -3.07 4.21 4.73
N ALA A 55 -2.95 3.30 3.77
CA ALA A 55 -3.13 1.87 4.01
C ALA A 55 -2.38 1.04 2.96
N ILE A 56 -1.91 -0.14 3.36
CA ILE A 56 -1.47 -1.17 2.42
C ILE A 56 -2.52 -2.30 2.51
N PRO A 57 -3.24 -2.62 1.43
CA PRO A 57 -4.27 -3.64 1.47
C PRO A 57 -3.67 -5.00 1.82
N ALA A 58 -4.34 -5.76 2.69
CA ALA A 58 -3.89 -7.09 3.12
C ALA A 58 -3.76 -8.12 1.96
N GLN A 59 -4.40 -7.85 0.81
CA GLN A 59 -4.16 -8.62 -0.41
C GLN A 59 -2.70 -8.51 -0.89
N SER A 60 -2.06 -7.34 -0.72
CA SER A 60 -0.63 -7.16 -0.96
C SER A 60 0.24 -7.76 0.15
N THR A 61 -0.25 -7.87 1.40
CA THR A 61 0.43 -8.65 2.45
C THR A 61 0.53 -10.13 2.07
N ASN A 62 -0.52 -10.70 1.45
CA ASN A 62 -0.45 -12.01 0.82
C ASN A 62 0.51 -12.04 -0.39
N ALA A 63 0.54 -11.01 -1.24
CA ALA A 63 1.49 -10.94 -2.35
C ALA A 63 2.95 -10.86 -1.88
N ILE A 64 3.24 -10.12 -0.81
CA ILE A 64 4.57 -10.04 -0.17
C ILE A 64 4.93 -11.38 0.49
N ALA A 65 3.98 -12.05 1.15
CA ALA A 65 4.19 -13.40 1.67
C ALA A 65 4.54 -14.40 0.56
N ARG A 66 3.84 -14.35 -0.57
CA ARG A 66 4.12 -15.19 -1.74
C ARG A 66 5.46 -14.85 -2.42
N ALA A 67 5.87 -13.58 -2.42
CA ALA A 67 7.20 -13.17 -2.87
C ALA A 67 8.32 -13.70 -1.95
N HIS A 68 8.06 -13.76 -0.64
CA HIS A 68 8.98 -14.37 0.33
C HIS A 68 9.07 -15.89 0.19
N GLU A 69 7.99 -16.57 -0.22
CA GLU A 69 8.00 -18.01 -0.55
C GLU A 69 8.79 -18.31 -1.84
N ALA A 70 8.79 -17.41 -2.82
CA ALA A 70 9.50 -17.59 -4.09
C ALA A 70 11.04 -17.42 -3.98
N LEU A 71 11.55 -16.81 -2.91
CA LEU A 71 12.99 -16.68 -2.64
C LEU A 71 13.58 -17.89 -1.90
N ARG A 72 12.76 -18.91 -1.59
CA ARG A 72 13.15 -20.12 -0.86
C ARG A 72 13.04 -21.40 -1.70
N GLY A 73 13.09 -21.26 -3.03
CA GLY A 73 13.11 -22.37 -4.00
C GLY A 73 14.33 -22.29 -4.91
#